data_AF-A0ABD5DWT7-F1
#
_entry.id   AF-A0ABD5DWT7-F1
#
_cell.length_a   1.000
_cell.length_b   1.000
_cell.length_c   1.000
_cell.angle_alpha   90.00
_cell.angle_beta   90.00
_cell.angle_gamma   90.00
#
_symmetry.space_group_name_H-M   'P 1'
#
loop_
_entity.id
_entity.type
_entity.pdbx_description
1 polymer ?
#
loop_
_entity_poly.entity_id
_entity_poly.type
_entity_poly.pdbx_seq_one_letter_code
_entity_poly.pdbx_strand_id
1 'polypeptide(L)'
;VKLWLEVVQRRMNEVFNKSNIYQSLPLLYASLGNYSTGAMAVLEDDSDVIRTMMFPIGSYYMANSARGSVDTCFRKFSMTMRQLVME
;
A
#
# COMPACT_ATOMS: atom_id res chain seq x y z
N VAL A 1 26.04 -4.21 -16.78
CA VAL A 1 24.70 -3.65 -16.45
C VAL A 1 23.62 -4.74 -16.32
N LYS A 2 23.46 -5.65 -17.30
CA LYS A 2 22.45 -6.74 -17.25
C LYS A 2 22.48 -7.57 -15.96
N LEU A 3 23.67 -7.99 -15.51
CA LEU A 3 23.84 -8.78 -14.29
C LEU A 3 23.32 -8.06 -13.04
N TRP A 4 23.51 -6.74 -12.96
CA TRP A 4 23.04 -5.95 -11.83
C TRP A 4 21.51 -5.82 -11.81
N LEU A 5 20.90 -5.59 -12.97
CA LEU A 5 19.43 -5.54 -13.10
C LEU A 5 18.78 -6.87 -12.71
N GLU A 6 19.37 -7.99 -13.10
CA GLU A 6 18.89 -9.33 -12.74
C GLU A 6 18.95 -9.56 -11.23
N VAL A 7 20.04 -9.14 -10.58
CA VAL A 7 20.17 -9.22 -9.12
C VAL A 7 19.13 -8.35 -8.41
N VAL A 8 18.90 -7.12 -8.86
CA VAL A 8 17.90 -6.22 -8.27
C VAL A 8 16.49 -6.79 -8.46
N GLN A 9 16.17 -7.30 -9.65
CA GLN A 9 14.88 -7.93 -9.93
C GLN A 9 14.63 -9.14 -9.02
N ARG A 10 15.63 -10.01 -8.85
CA ARG A 10 15.52 -11.17 -7.96
C ARG A 10 15.27 -10.73 -6.50
N ARG A 11 15.99 -9.72 -6.01
CA ARG A 11 15.79 -9.18 -4.66
C ARG A 11 14.39 -8.60 -4.47
N MET A 12 13.88 -7.84 -5.45
CA MET A 12 12.51 -7.31 -5.39
C MET A 12 11.47 -8.43 -5.35
N ASN A 13 11.63 -9.46 -6.19
CA ASN A 13 10.73 -10.62 -6.19
C ASN A 13 10.78 -11.41 -4.87
N GLU A 14 11.94 -11.54 -4.25
CA GLU A 14 12.08 -12.17 -2.93
C GLU A 14 11.31 -11.38 -1.86
N VAL A 15 11.43 -10.05 -1.84
CA VAL A 15 10.68 -9.20 -0.91
C VAL A 15 9.17 -9.30 -1.18
N PHE A 16 8.76 -9.23 -2.43
CA PHE A 16 7.33 -9.32 -2.80
C PHE A 16 6.73 -10.67 -2.42
N ASN A 17 7.44 -11.78 -2.63
CA ASN A 17 6.96 -13.12 -2.26
C ASN A 17 6.89 -13.34 -0.74
N LYS A 18 7.78 -12.69 0.04
CA LYS A 18 7.71 -12.74 1.51
C LYS A 18 6.56 -11.90 2.06
N SER A 19 6.30 -10.75 1.44
CA SER A 19 5.25 -9.83 1.86
C SER A 19 3.83 -10.26 1.45
N ASN A 20 2.82 -9.61 2.02
CA ASN A 20 1.41 -9.81 1.67
C ASN A 20 0.96 -9.07 0.38
N ILE A 21 1.90 -8.62 -0.45
CA ILE A 21 1.60 -7.77 -1.62
C ILE A 21 0.73 -8.50 -2.66
N TYR A 22 0.99 -9.78 -2.91
CA TYR A 22 0.21 -10.57 -3.88
C TYR A 22 -1.24 -10.79 -3.45
N GLN A 23 -1.52 -10.75 -2.15
CA GLN A 23 -2.88 -10.79 -1.63
C GLN A 23 -3.56 -9.42 -1.72
N SER A 24 -2.79 -8.34 -1.57
CA SER A 24 -3.34 -6.97 -1.50
C SER A 24 -3.55 -6.35 -2.89
N LEU A 25 -2.74 -6.70 -3.88
CA LEU A 25 -2.85 -6.17 -5.25
C LEU A 25 -4.19 -6.48 -5.94
N PRO A 26 -4.74 -7.72 -5.91
CA PRO A 26 -6.04 -8.00 -6.50
C PRO A 26 -7.17 -7.16 -5.90
N LEU A 27 -7.12 -6.91 -4.58
CA LEU A 27 -8.12 -6.09 -3.90
C LEU A 27 -8.03 -4.61 -4.34
N LEU A 28 -6.80 -4.10 -4.50
CA LEU A 28 -6.57 -2.76 -5.02
C LEU A 28 -7.08 -2.63 -6.47
N TYR A 29 -6.76 -3.61 -7.32
CA TYR A 29 -7.23 -3.62 -8.71
C TYR A 29 -8.75 -3.74 -8.81
N ALA A 30 -9.40 -4.47 -7.92
CA ALA A 30 -10.86 -4.50 -7.86
C ALA A 30 -11.46 -3.12 -7.53
N SER A 31 -10.83 -2.36 -6.62
CA SER A 31 -11.27 -0.98 -6.31
C SER A 31 -10.97 0.00 -7.42
N LEU A 32 -9.83 -0.13 -8.08
CA LEU A 32 -9.50 0.66 -9.28
C LEU A 32 -10.51 0.37 -10.41
N GLY A 33 -10.90 -0.89 -10.63
CA GLY A 33 -11.88 -1.26 -11.63
C GLY A 33 -13.30 -0.74 -11.32
N ASN A 34 -13.72 -0.80 -10.06
CA ASN A 34 -15.07 -0.39 -9.66
C ASN A 34 -15.23 1.11 -9.46
N TYR A 35 -14.22 1.78 -8.87
CA TYR A 35 -14.32 3.16 -8.41
C TYR A 35 -13.33 4.10 -9.11
N SER A 36 -12.51 3.59 -10.04
CA SER A 36 -11.45 4.35 -10.71
C SER A 36 -10.38 4.91 -9.77
N THR A 37 -10.42 4.55 -8.48
CA THR A 37 -9.48 5.00 -7.45
C THR A 37 -9.15 3.86 -6.48
N GLY A 38 -7.91 3.84 -6.01
CA GLY A 38 -7.41 2.85 -5.08
C GLY A 38 -6.26 3.44 -4.28
N ALA A 39 -6.26 3.18 -2.98
CA ALA A 39 -5.23 3.64 -2.06
C ALA A 39 -4.63 2.46 -1.31
N MET A 40 -3.31 2.46 -1.18
CA MET A 40 -2.56 1.45 -0.45
C MET A 40 -1.39 2.12 0.25
N ALA A 41 -1.20 1.81 1.53
CA ALA A 41 0.04 2.11 2.22
C ALA A 41 0.98 0.91 2.12
N VAL A 42 2.25 1.20 1.81
CA VAL A 42 3.35 0.26 1.93
C VAL A 42 4.12 0.68 3.16
N LEU A 43 4.03 -0.12 4.22
CA LEU A 43 4.68 0.12 5.49
C LEU A 43 5.89 -0.80 5.62
N GLU A 44 6.91 -0.35 6.33
CA GLU A 44 8.02 -1.20 6.73
C GLU A 44 7.53 -2.18 7.81
N ASP A 45 7.97 -3.43 7.72
CA ASP A 45 7.61 -4.49 8.66
C ASP A 45 8.88 -5.24 9.07
N ASP A 46 9.10 -5.41 10.38
CA ASP A 46 10.28 -6.07 10.93
C ASP A 46 10.34 -7.56 10.58
N SER A 47 9.20 -8.22 10.32
CA SER A 47 9.16 -9.64 9.95
C SER A 47 9.24 -9.87 8.44
N ASP A 48 8.39 -9.19 7.68
CA ASP A 48 8.17 -9.46 6.25
C ASP A 48 8.80 -8.40 5.32
N VAL A 49 9.65 -7.51 5.86
CA VAL A 49 10.29 -6.36 5.21
C VAL A 49 9.31 -5.24 4.84
N ILE A 50 8.24 -5.60 4.12
CA ILE A 50 7.15 -4.68 3.79
C ILE A 50 5.81 -5.33 4.09
N ARG A 51 4.87 -4.50 4.55
CA ARG A 51 3.47 -4.87 4.69
C ARG A 51 2.59 -3.87 3.98
N THR A 52 1.77 -4.39 3.06
CA THR A 52 0.83 -3.60 2.30
C THR A 52 -0.54 -3.60 2.95
N MET A 53 -1.09 -2.41 3.16
CA MET A 53 -2.44 -2.20 3.68
C MET A 53 -3.26 -1.42 2.66
N MET A 54 -4.22 -2.09 2.04
CA MET A 54 -5.18 -1.44 1.15
C MET A 54 -6.24 -0.71 1.98
N PHE A 55 -6.62 0.48 1.56
CA PHE A 55 -7.70 1.24 2.17
C PHE A 55 -9.01 1.05 1.38
N PRO A 56 -10.09 0.56 2.02
CA PRO A 56 -11.39 0.45 1.36
C PRO A 56 -11.97 1.83 1.08
N ILE A 57 -12.80 1.94 0.05
CA ILE A 57 -13.47 3.19 -0.29
C ILE A 57 -14.30 3.71 0.88
N GLY A 58 -14.31 5.03 1.09
CA GLY A 58 -14.96 5.68 2.23
C GLY A 58 -14.13 5.73 3.51
N SER A 59 -13.03 4.98 3.61
CA SER A 59 -12.10 5.08 4.74
C SER A 59 -11.01 6.15 4.54
N TYR A 60 -10.80 6.60 3.30
CA TYR A 60 -9.79 7.57 2.93
C TYR A 60 -10.36 8.64 1.99
N TYR A 61 -9.66 9.77 1.92
CA TYR A 61 -9.96 10.92 1.10
C TYR A 61 -8.69 11.33 0.36
N MET A 62 -8.81 11.74 -0.90
CA MET A 62 -7.70 12.26 -1.69
C MET A 62 -8.09 13.60 -2.31
N ALA A 63 -7.14 14.52 -2.37
CA ALA A 63 -7.30 15.79 -3.06
C ALA A 63 -6.23 15.94 -4.14
N ASN A 64 -6.60 16.67 -5.19
CA ASN A 64 -5.73 16.96 -6.32
C ASN A 64 -5.29 18.42 -6.25
N SER A 65 -4.00 18.65 -6.52
CA SER A 65 -3.45 19.98 -6.76
C SER A 65 -4.09 20.65 -7.98
N ALA A 66 -3.84 21.96 -8.16
CA ALA A 66 -4.31 22.72 -9.33
C ALA A 66 -3.85 22.14 -10.69
N ARG A 67 -2.81 21.30 -10.70
CA ARG A 67 -2.31 20.60 -11.91
C ARG A 67 -2.92 19.21 -12.11
N GLY A 68 -3.89 18.80 -11.28
CA GLY A 68 -4.55 17.49 -11.36
C GLY A 68 -3.72 16.33 -10.80
N SER A 69 -2.54 16.59 -10.22
CA SER A 69 -1.77 15.57 -9.50
C SER A 69 -2.28 15.42 -8.08
N VAL A 70 -2.43 14.18 -7.59
CA VAL A 70 -2.82 13.89 -6.20
C VAL A 70 -1.73 14.45 -5.27
N ASP A 71 -2.10 15.37 -4.38
CA ASP A 71 -1.16 16.01 -3.45
C ASP A 71 -1.43 15.63 -1.99
N THR A 72 -2.67 15.30 -1.66
CA THR A 72 -3.10 15.10 -0.28
C THR A 72 -3.86 13.78 -0.19
N CYS A 73 -3.42 12.92 0.73
CA CYS A 73 -4.14 11.73 1.15
C CYS A 73 -4.45 11.84 2.64
N PHE A 74 -5.72 11.74 3.01
CA PHE A 74 -6.18 11.83 4.38
C PHE A 74 -6.99 10.59 4.76
N ARG A 75 -6.78 10.08 5.96
CA ARG A 75 -7.52 8.94 6.50
C ARG A 75 -8.00 9.28 7.90
N LYS A 76 -9.29 9.08 8.16
CA LYS A 76 -9.86 9.18 9.51
C LYS A 76 -10.18 7.78 10.00
N PHE A 77 -9.56 7.36 11.08
CA PHE A 77 -9.85 6.11 11.75
C PHE A 77 -9.84 6.32 13.26
N SER A 78 -10.64 5.52 13.97
CA SER A 78 -10.69 5.51 15.42
C SER A 78 -10.03 4.23 15.91
N MET A 79 -9.15 4.35 16.89
CA MET A 79 -8.57 3.21 17.60
C MET A 79 -9.10 3.20 19.03
N THR A 80 -9.34 2.01 19.56
CA THR A 80 -9.61 1.83 20.98
C THR A 80 -8.33 2.02 21.79
N MET A 81 -8.45 2.36 23.08
CA MET A 81 -7.27 2.52 23.96
C MET A 81 -6.39 1.27 24.00
N ARG A 82 -6.99 0.06 23.92
CA ARG A 82 -6.23 -1.19 23.87
C ARG A 82 -5.39 -1.32 22.60
N GLN A 83 -5.91 -0.90 21.45
CA GLN A 83 -5.19 -0.95 20.18
C GLN A 83 -4.00 0.01 20.19
N LEU A 84 -4.17 1.20 20.78
CA LEU A 84 -3.10 2.20 20.88
C LEU A 84 -1.94 1.76 21.79
N VAL A 85 -2.22 0.95 22.82
CA VAL A 85 -1.20 0.45 23.77
C VAL A 85 -0.49 -0.82 23.27
N MET A 86 -1.12 -1.56 22.36
CA MET A 86 -0.57 -2.81 21.79
C MET A 86 0.28 -2.58 20.54
N GLU A 87 0.25 -1.38 19.97
CA GLU A 87 1.09 -0.95 18.86
C GLU A 87 2.49 -0.56 19.37
#